data_AF-R4LQ34-F1
#
_entry.id   AF-R4LQ34-F1
#
_cell.length_a   1.000
_cell.length_b   1.000
_cell.length_c   1.000
_cell.angle_alpha   90.00
_cell.angle_beta   90.00
_cell.angle_gamma   90.00
#
_symmetry.space_group_name_H-M   'P 1'
#
loop_
_entity.id
_entity.type
_entity.pdbx_description
1 polymer ?
#
loop_
_entity_poly.entity_id
_entity_poly.type
_entity_poly.pdbx_seq_one_letter_code
_entity_poly.pdbx_strand_id
1 'polypeptide(L)'
;MNRILLRALIDLAVSIELTSDDEIAPETATTLLDDLAAALEDLSDAERDELVDYIEELADATRDADRREVLLDLPDTLALTDD
;
A
#
# COMPACT_ATOMS: atom_id res chain seq x y z
N MET A 1 -14.10 6.17 3.67
CA MET A 1 -13.34 6.70 2.50
C MET A 1 -13.93 6.23 1.15
N ASN A 2 -13.54 6.83 0.01
CA ASN A 2 -14.00 6.36 -1.31
C ASN A 2 -13.24 5.09 -1.74
N ARG A 3 -13.91 3.93 -1.66
CA ARG A 3 -13.31 2.61 -1.90
C ARG A 3 -12.73 2.44 -3.31
N ILE A 4 -13.28 3.10 -4.33
CA ILE A 4 -12.74 3.00 -5.70
C ILE A 4 -11.38 3.69 -5.78
N LEU A 5 -11.25 4.87 -5.17
CA LEU A 5 -9.99 5.61 -5.14
C LEU A 5 -8.94 4.89 -4.29
N LEU A 6 -9.34 4.39 -3.12
CA LEU A 6 -8.46 3.59 -2.28
C LEU A 6 -7.94 2.34 -2.98
N ARG A 7 -8.83 1.61 -3.66
CA ARG A 7 -8.44 0.42 -4.40
C ARG A 7 -7.41 0.74 -5.48
N ALA A 8 -7.65 1.81 -6.25
CA ALA A 8 -6.73 2.23 -7.30
C ALA A 8 -5.36 2.64 -6.74
N LEU A 9 -5.34 3.31 -5.59
CA LEU A 9 -4.12 3.72 -4.90
C LEU A 9 -3.32 2.52 -4.39
N ILE A 10 -3.98 1.59 -3.69
CA ILE A 10 -3.37 0.35 -3.19
C ILE A 10 -2.89 -0.50 -4.36
N ASP A 11 -3.69 -0.63 -5.43
CA ASP A 11 -3.29 -1.39 -6.61
C ASP A 11 -2.03 -0.81 -7.26
N LEU A 12 -1.88 0.51 -7.28
CA LEU A 12 -0.68 1.19 -7.76
C LEU A 12 0.53 0.93 -6.85
N ALA A 13 0.38 1.06 -5.54
CA ALA A 13 1.46 0.81 -4.58
C ALA A 13 1.96 -0.63 -4.67
N VAL A 14 1.04 -1.60 -4.71
CA VAL A 14 1.37 -3.02 -4.91
C VAL A 14 2.04 -3.27 -6.26
N SER A 15 1.61 -2.56 -7.32
CA SER A 15 2.29 -2.66 -8.62
C SER A 15 3.72 -2.14 -8.57
N ILE A 16 4.00 -1.07 -7.83
CA ILE A 16 5.37 -0.55 -7.66
C ILE A 16 6.24 -1.60 -6.95
N GLU A 17 5.77 -2.16 -5.83
CA GLU A 17 6.47 -3.18 -5.05
C GLU A 17 6.74 -4.48 -5.82
N LEU A 18 5.82 -4.88 -6.70
CA LEU A 18 5.98 -6.08 -7.53
C LEU A 18 6.76 -5.81 -8.83
N THR A 19 7.09 -4.55 -9.13
CA THR A 19 7.84 -4.20 -10.34
C THR A 19 9.28 -4.64 -10.19
N SER A 20 9.84 -5.22 -11.25
CA SER A 20 11.23 -5.65 -11.25
C SER A 20 12.22 -4.46 -11.28
N ASP A 21 13.39 -4.65 -10.68
CA ASP A 21 14.49 -3.66 -10.66
C ASP A 21 14.96 -3.24 -12.07
N ASP A 22 14.70 -4.07 -13.08
CA ASP A 22 15.01 -3.77 -14.49
C ASP A 22 14.03 -2.73 -15.10
N GLU A 23 12.84 -2.58 -14.51
CA GLU A 23 11.78 -1.68 -14.97
C GLU A 23 11.72 -0.39 -14.15
N ILE A 24 11.78 -0.51 -12.82
CA ILE A 24 11.85 0.62 -11.89
C ILE A 24 13.06 0.39 -10.98
N ALA A 25 13.98 1.36 -10.96
CA ALA A 25 15.11 1.28 -10.07
C ALA A 25 14.63 1.30 -8.61
N PRO A 26 15.18 0.45 -7.72
CA PRO A 26 14.70 0.31 -6.34
C PRO A 26 14.56 1.62 -5.58
N GLU A 27 15.54 2.53 -5.74
CA GLU A 27 15.51 3.85 -5.10
C GLU A 27 14.33 4.72 -5.57
N THR A 28 13.90 4.53 -6.82
CA THR A 28 12.73 5.22 -7.38
C THR A 28 11.45 4.63 -6.83
N ALA A 29 11.35 3.30 -6.71
CA ALA A 29 10.22 2.64 -6.07
C ALA A 29 10.05 3.10 -4.62
N THR A 30 11.13 3.10 -3.84
CA THR A 30 11.14 3.60 -2.46
C THR A 30 10.69 5.05 -2.40
N THR A 31 11.24 5.93 -3.25
CA THR A 31 10.85 7.36 -3.26
C THR A 31 9.35 7.55 -3.52
N LEU A 32 8.77 6.78 -4.47
CA LEU A 32 7.35 6.87 -4.78
C LEU A 32 6.46 6.42 -3.61
N LEU A 33 6.89 5.40 -2.86
CA LEU A 33 6.16 4.90 -1.71
C LEU A 33 6.32 5.79 -0.49
N ASP A 34 7.50 6.39 -0.28
CA ASP A 34 7.74 7.39 0.75
C ASP A 34 6.87 8.64 0.51
N ASP A 35 6.80 9.12 -0.74
CA ASP A 35 5.93 10.24 -1.12
C ASP A 35 4.45 9.92 -0.86
N LEU A 36 4.05 8.67 -1.10
CA LEU A 36 2.70 8.19 -0.80
C LEU A 36 2.45 8.13 0.71
N ALA A 37 3.37 7.56 1.48
CA ALA A 37 3.28 7.49 2.94
C ALA A 37 3.14 8.88 3.55
N ALA A 38 3.98 9.84 3.12
CA ALA A 38 3.93 11.23 3.55
C ALA A 38 2.56 11.88 3.26
N ALA A 39 1.93 11.58 2.12
CA ALA A 39 0.59 12.08 1.81
C ALA A 39 -0.52 11.46 2.69
N LEU A 40 -0.30 10.24 3.20
CA LEU A 40 -1.23 9.55 4.08
C LEU A 40 -1.05 9.96 5.56
N GLU A 41 0.01 10.69 5.91
CA GLU A 41 0.19 11.24 7.26
C GLU A 41 -0.95 12.18 7.68
N ASP A 42 -1.58 12.85 6.73
CA ASP A 42 -2.70 13.77 6.95
C ASP A 42 -4.03 13.05 7.29
N LEU A 43 -4.09 11.71 7.17
CA LEU A 43 -5.27 10.95 7.58
C LEU A 43 -5.45 11.02 9.10
N SER A 44 -6.71 11.14 9.53
CA SER A 44 -7.04 10.91 10.94
C SER A 44 -6.83 9.44 11.33
N ASP A 45 -6.64 9.17 12.61
CA ASP A 45 -6.47 7.79 13.13
C ASP A 45 -7.60 6.87 12.64
N ALA A 46 -8.85 7.34 12.64
CA ALA A 46 -9.99 6.56 12.16
C ALA A 46 -9.97 6.28 10.65
N GLU A 47 -9.44 7.19 9.84
CA GLU A 47 -9.27 6.97 8.40
C GLU A 47 -8.09 6.04 8.12
N ARG A 48 -7.04 6.13 8.93
CA ARG A 48 -5.88 5.24 8.89
C ARG A 48 -6.29 3.80 9.23
N ASP A 49 -7.07 3.61 10.30
CA ASP A 49 -7.69 2.34 10.66
C ASP A 49 -8.59 1.80 9.53
N GLU A 50 -9.46 2.65 8.95
CA GLU A 50 -10.33 2.24 7.83
C GLU A 50 -9.51 1.78 6.60
N LEU A 51 -8.35 2.38 6.37
CA LEU A 51 -7.44 2.01 5.29
C LEU A 51 -6.72 0.69 5.57
N VAL A 52 -6.22 0.48 6.79
CA VAL A 52 -5.58 -0.78 7.21
C VAL A 52 -6.56 -1.94 7.08
N ASP A 53 -7.76 -1.82 7.66
CA ASP A 53 -8.84 -2.81 7.55
C ASP A 53 -9.13 -3.14 6.07
N TYR A 54 -9.12 -2.11 5.21
CA TYR A 54 -9.36 -2.31 3.78
C TYR A 54 -8.26 -3.12 3.11
N ILE A 55 -7.00 -2.82 3.41
CA ILE A 55 -5.85 -3.52 2.84
C ILE A 55 -5.91 -5.00 3.23
N GLU A 56 -6.25 -5.31 4.49
CA GLU A 56 -6.46 -6.68 4.96
C GLU A 56 -7.59 -7.40 4.21
N GLU A 57 -8.75 -6.75 4.02
CA GLU A 57 -9.85 -7.29 3.22
C GLU A 57 -9.41 -7.61 1.78
N LEU A 58 -8.57 -6.76 1.18
CA LEU A 58 -8.03 -6.99 -0.15
C LEU A 58 -7.04 -8.15 -0.18
N ALA A 59 -6.20 -8.30 0.85
CA ALA A 59 -5.26 -9.40 0.99
C ALA A 59 -6.00 -10.74 1.10
N ASP A 60 -7.05 -10.82 1.92
CA ASP A 60 -7.86 -12.01 2.10
C ASP A 60 -8.62 -12.43 0.84
N ALA A 61 -9.05 -11.46 0.03
CA ALA A 61 -9.69 -11.72 -1.26
C ALA A 61 -8.70 -12.11 -2.37
N THR A 62 -7.40 -11.91 -2.17
CA THR A 62 -6.36 -12.11 -3.18
C THR A 62 -5.89 -13.57 -3.23
N ARG A 63 -5.89 -14.14 -4.44
CA ARG A 63 -5.44 -15.53 -4.68
C ARG A 63 -3.97 -15.65 -5.04
N ASP A 64 -3.41 -14.59 -5.59
CA ASP A 64 -2.01 -14.51 -5.98
C ASP A 64 -1.16 -14.34 -4.72
N ALA A 65 -0.20 -15.25 -4.49
CA ALA A 65 0.52 -15.30 -3.23
C ALA A 65 1.45 -14.10 -3.05
N ASP A 66 2.21 -13.75 -4.10
CA ASP A 66 3.16 -12.64 -4.09
C ASP A 66 2.41 -11.31 -3.87
N ARG A 67 1.29 -11.11 -4.58
CA ARG A 67 0.43 -9.95 -4.36
C ARG A 67 -0.14 -9.89 -2.95
N ARG A 68 -0.54 -11.03 -2.39
CA ARG A 68 -1.09 -11.09 -1.04
C ARG A 68 -0.03 -10.73 0.00
N GLU A 69 1.20 -11.21 -0.16
CA GLU A 69 2.33 -10.87 0.72
C GLU A 69 2.57 -9.37 0.72
N VAL A 70 2.72 -8.77 -0.47
CA VAL A 70 2.90 -7.30 -0.58
C VAL A 70 1.73 -6.53 0.04
N LEU A 71 0.48 -7.00 -0.12
CA LEU A 71 -0.67 -6.35 0.53
C LEU A 71 -0.59 -6.39 2.06
N LEU A 72 -0.10 -7.49 2.64
CA LEU A 72 0.02 -7.62 4.09
C LEU A 72 1.17 -6.78 4.67
N ASP A 73 2.23 -6.57 3.91
CA ASP A 73 3.36 -5.73 4.30
C ASP A 73 3.10 -4.23 4.04
N LEU A 74 2.13 -3.91 3.18
CA LEU A 74 1.85 -2.55 2.74
C LEU A 74 1.51 -1.56 3.88
N PRO A 75 0.77 -1.92 4.94
CA PRO A 75 0.53 -1.02 6.06
C PRO A 75 1.82 -0.50 6.70
N ASP A 76 2.81 -1.37 6.88
CA ASP A 76 4.10 -1.00 7.45
C ASP A 76 4.92 -0.17 6.45
N THR A 77 4.95 -0.56 5.18
CA THR A 77 5.61 0.20 4.09
C THR A 77 5.06 1.62 3.96
N LEU A 78 3.76 1.82 4.23
CA LEU A 78 3.10 3.12 4.15
C LEU A 78 3.02 3.84 5.51
N ALA A 79 3.70 3.35 6.55
CA ALA A 79 3.70 3.89 7.91
C ALA A 79 2.28 4.12 8.47
N LEU A 80 1.35 3.21 8.17
CA LEU A 80 -0.04 3.25 8.63
C LEU A 80 -0.23 2.60 10.00
N THR A 81 0.77 1.86 10.46
CA THR A 81 0.85 1.18 11.75
C THR A 81 1.98 1.79 12.57
N ASP A 82 1.76 1.97 13.87
CA ASP A 82 2.85 2.27 14.80
C ASP A 82 3.48 0.92 15.23
N ASP A 83 4.76 0.72 14.95
CA ASP A 83 5.57 -0.40 15.50
C ASP A 83 5.58 -0.43 17.04
#